data_AF-A0A1V9B817-F1
#
_entry.id   AF-A0A1V9B817-F1
#
_cell.length_a   1.000
_cell.length_b   1.000
_cell.length_c   1.000
_cell.angle_alpha   90.00
_cell.angle_beta   90.00
_cell.angle_gamma   90.00
#
_symmetry.space_group_name_H-M   'P 1'
#
loop_
_entity.id
_entity.type
_entity.pdbx_description
1 polymer ?
#
loop_
_entity_poly.entity_id
_entity_poly.type
_entity_poly.pdbx_seq_one_letter_code
_entity_poly.pdbx_strand_id
1 'polypeptide(L)'
;MFDVPDKIKSLIHEEEYSIDDVGMSDSTVVLFKDKVLKIQPISEEAENEYHVMEWLQGKLPVPKVLGYERDEKKAYLLMTKVPGEMACADKVHCGLGKKTTLT
;
A
#
# COMPACT_ATOMS: atom_id res chain seq x y z
N MET A 1 -16.08 -10.09 -5.17
CA MET A 1 -16.26 -8.61 -5.12
C MET A 1 -16.06 -8.18 -3.67
N PHE A 2 -15.11 -7.30 -3.40
CA PHE A 2 -14.87 -6.80 -2.04
C PHE A 2 -15.87 -5.69 -1.71
N ASP A 3 -16.31 -5.64 -0.45
CA ASP A 3 -17.22 -4.61 0.05
C ASP A 3 -16.41 -3.34 0.35
N VAL A 4 -16.55 -2.34 -0.53
CA VAL A 4 -15.83 -1.06 -0.45
C VAL A 4 -16.77 0.09 -0.83
N PRO A 5 -16.57 1.30 -0.29
CA PRO A 5 -17.39 2.46 -0.61
C PRO A 5 -17.44 2.79 -2.10
N ASP A 6 -18.57 3.33 -2.58
CA ASP A 6 -18.83 3.57 -4.01
C ASP A 6 -17.78 4.44 -4.70
N LYS A 7 -17.21 5.42 -3.99
CA LYS A 7 -16.12 6.25 -4.52
C LYS A 7 -14.85 5.45 -4.77
N ILE A 8 -14.47 4.56 -3.86
CA ILE A 8 -13.32 3.65 -4.04
C ILE A 8 -13.63 2.65 -5.16
N LYS A 9 -14.84 2.09 -5.16
CA LYS A 9 -15.33 1.16 -6.19
C LYS A 9 -15.23 1.75 -7.60
N SER A 10 -15.57 3.03 -7.74
CA SER A 10 -15.48 3.77 -9.01
C SER A 10 -14.04 4.00 -9.49
N LEU A 11 -13.05 3.91 -8.60
CA LEU A 11 -11.63 4.15 -8.90
C LEU A 11 -10.82 2.88 -9.19
N ILE A 12 -11.29 1.70 -8.73
CA ILE A 12 -10.60 0.41 -8.89
C ILE A 12 -11.16 -0.45 -10.02
N HIS A 13 -12.38 -0.15 -10.51
CA HIS A 13 -13.06 -0.88 -11.59
C HIS A 13 -13.04 -2.42 -11.42
N GLU A 14 -13.22 -3.20 -12.49
CA GLU A 14 -13.06 -4.65 -12.53
C GLU A 14 -11.60 -5.06 -12.78
N GLU A 15 -10.64 -4.35 -12.19
CA GLU A 15 -9.22 -4.68 -12.33
C GLU A 15 -8.87 -5.98 -11.61
N GLU A 16 -7.90 -6.73 -12.15
CA GLU A 16 -7.30 -7.86 -11.46
C GLU A 16 -6.54 -7.38 -10.22
N TYR A 17 -6.72 -8.08 -9.10
CA TYR A 17 -6.11 -7.74 -7.83
C TYR A 17 -5.59 -8.97 -7.09
N SER A 18 -4.60 -8.76 -6.23
CA SER A 18 -4.14 -9.73 -5.25
C SER A 18 -4.29 -9.16 -3.84
N ILE A 19 -4.62 -10.00 -2.87
CA ILE A 19 -4.68 -9.61 -1.46
C ILE A 19 -3.35 -9.99 -0.84
N ASP A 20 -2.72 -9.02 -0.21
CA ASP A 20 -1.54 -9.21 0.61
C ASP A 20 -1.97 -9.21 2.09
N ASP A 21 -1.77 -10.36 2.73
CA ASP A 21 -2.03 -10.58 4.17
C ASP A 21 -0.72 -10.52 4.98
N VAL A 22 0.38 -10.03 4.37
CA VAL A 22 1.66 -9.85 5.06
C VAL A 22 1.59 -8.58 5.92
N GLY A 23 1.13 -8.73 7.16
CA GLY A 23 1.13 -7.69 8.17
C GLY A 23 0.75 -8.24 9.55
N MET A 24 1.42 -7.78 10.61
CA MET A 24 1.00 -8.09 11.99
C MET A 24 -0.14 -7.18 12.48
N SER A 25 -0.71 -6.37 11.59
CA SER A 25 -1.82 -5.46 11.84
C SER A 25 -3.13 -6.05 11.29
N ASP A 26 -4.27 -5.71 11.88
CA ASP A 26 -5.63 -6.06 11.40
C ASP A 26 -6.00 -5.37 10.07
N SER A 27 -5.02 -5.05 9.23
CA SER A 27 -5.16 -4.33 7.97
C SER A 27 -5.10 -5.29 6.79
N THR A 28 -6.02 -5.15 5.84
CA THR A 28 -5.97 -5.83 4.56
C THR A 28 -5.36 -4.92 3.51
N VAL A 29 -4.36 -5.41 2.77
CA VAL A 29 -3.77 -4.69 1.63
C VAL A 29 -4.20 -5.36 0.33
N VAL A 30 -4.79 -4.59 -0.58
CA VAL A 30 -5.20 -5.05 -1.90
C VAL A 30 -4.30 -4.38 -2.94
N LEU A 31 -3.60 -5.19 -3.72
CA LEU A 31 -2.65 -4.77 -4.75
C LEU A 31 -3.31 -4.85 -6.11
N PHE A 32 -3.31 -3.72 -6.82
CA PHE A 32 -3.65 -3.62 -8.24
C PHE A 32 -2.37 -3.42 -9.06
N LYS A 33 -2.52 -3.33 -10.38
CA LYS A 33 -1.38 -3.13 -11.29
C LYS A 33 -0.56 -1.88 -10.93
N ASP A 34 -1.22 -0.75 -10.71
CA ASP A 34 -0.61 0.57 -10.45
C ASP A 34 -1.14 1.24 -9.17
N LYS A 35 -1.97 0.55 -8.37
CA LYS A 35 -2.59 1.07 -7.16
C LYS A 35 -2.46 0.10 -6.00
N VAL A 36 -2.60 0.64 -4.81
CA VAL A 36 -2.70 -0.11 -3.55
C VAL A 36 -3.89 0.43 -2.78
N LEU A 37 -4.77 -0.44 -2.34
CA LEU A 37 -5.86 -0.14 -1.43
C LEU A 37 -5.54 -0.74 -0.07
N LYS A 38 -5.39 0.12 0.94
CA LYS A 38 -5.26 -0.30 2.33
C LYS A 38 -6.61 -0.18 3.02
N ILE A 39 -7.04 -1.25 3.66
CA ILE A 39 -8.30 -1.34 4.43
C ILE A 39 -7.93 -1.69 5.86
N GLN A 40 -8.34 -0.89 6.82
CA GLN A 40 -8.01 -1.11 8.23
C GLN A 40 -9.13 -0.65 9.14
N PRO A 41 -9.25 -1.20 10.37
CA PRO A 41 -10.17 -0.69 11.38
C PRO A 41 -9.96 0.80 11.62
N ILE A 42 -11.02 1.52 11.96
CA ILE A 42 -10.90 2.94 12.33
C ILE A 42 -10.11 3.04 13.62
N SER A 43 -9.06 3.85 13.56
CA SER A 43 -8.20 4.20 14.66
C SER A 43 -7.61 5.58 14.42
N GLU A 44 -7.06 6.20 15.46
CA GLU A 44 -6.28 7.44 15.31
C GLU A 44 -5.10 7.24 14.35
N GLU A 45 -4.49 6.05 14.35
CA GLU A 45 -3.44 5.68 13.40
C GLU A 45 -3.93 5.70 11.95
N ALA A 46 -5.12 5.16 11.69
CA ALA A 46 -5.69 5.13 10.35
C ALA A 46 -6.01 6.53 9.80
N GLU A 47 -6.51 7.43 10.64
CA GLU A 47 -6.76 8.82 10.26
C GLU A 47 -5.45 9.59 10.07
N ASN A 48 -4.49 9.39 10.98
CA ASN A 48 -3.18 10.02 10.90
C ASN A 48 -2.41 9.58 9.65
N GLU A 49 -2.54 8.32 9.22
CA GLU A 49 -1.91 7.84 7.99
C GLU A 49 -2.33 8.66 6.76
N TYR A 50 -3.64 8.93 6.60
CA TYR A 50 -4.13 9.79 5.52
C TYR A 50 -3.54 11.21 5.62
N HIS A 51 -3.56 11.82 6.81
CA HIS A 51 -3.07 13.19 7.00
C HIS A 51 -1.55 13.31 6.76
N VAL A 52 -0.77 12.36 7.25
CA VAL A 52 0.69 12.31 7.03
C VAL A 52 0.99 12.10 5.55
N MET A 53 0.27 11.21 4.88
CA MET A 53 0.42 10.94 3.45
C MET A 53 0.14 12.17 2.59
N GLU A 54 -0.92 12.91 2.90
CA GLU A 54 -1.24 14.19 2.23
C GLU A 54 -0.16 15.25 2.52
N TRP A 55 0.31 15.36 3.76
CA TRP A 55 1.33 16.34 4.15
C TRP A 55 2.69 16.09 3.49
N LEU A 56 3.05 14.82 3.27
CA LEU A 56 4.31 14.42 2.64
C LEU A 56 4.33 14.63 1.11
N GLN A 57 3.18 14.90 0.48
CA GLN A 57 3.13 15.18 -0.95
C GLN A 57 4.04 16.36 -1.31
N GLY A 58 4.93 16.14 -2.28
CA GLY A 58 5.91 17.15 -2.71
C GLY A 58 7.10 17.35 -1.76
N LYS A 59 7.16 16.64 -0.63
CA LYS A 59 8.31 16.64 0.29
C LYS A 59 9.15 15.38 0.16
N LEU A 60 8.50 14.23 -0.01
CA LEU A 60 9.14 12.92 -0.18
C LEU A 60 8.48 12.16 -1.34
N PRO A 61 9.17 11.19 -1.96
CA PRO A 61 8.58 10.29 -2.94
C PRO A 61 7.66 9.29 -2.23
N VAL A 62 6.45 9.73 -1.88
CA VAL A 62 5.40 8.93 -1.25
C VAL A 62 4.32 8.55 -2.28
N PRO A 63 3.55 7.47 -2.03
CA PRO A 63 2.33 7.19 -2.78
C PRO A 63 1.42 8.43 -2.88
N LYS A 64 0.80 8.68 -4.03
CA LYS A 64 -0.23 9.72 -4.16
C LYS A 64 -1.58 9.16 -3.70
N VAL A 65 -2.31 9.92 -2.89
CA VAL A 65 -3.67 9.54 -2.50
C VAL A 65 -4.60 9.74 -3.69
N LEU A 66 -5.33 8.68 -4.05
CA LEU A 66 -6.32 8.67 -5.13
C LEU A 66 -7.74 8.76 -4.56
N GLY A 67 -7.95 8.18 -3.38
CA GLY A 67 -9.22 8.24 -2.68
C GLY A 67 -9.06 7.83 -1.22
N TYR A 68 -9.81 8.51 -0.36
CA TYR A 68 -9.96 8.17 1.05
C TYR A 68 -11.45 8.18 1.38
N GLU A 69 -11.91 7.11 2.03
CA GLU A 69 -13.28 6.96 2.54
C GLU A 69 -13.25 6.21 3.87
N ARG A 70 -14.30 6.38 4.68
CA ARG A 70 -14.49 5.62 5.92
C ARG A 70 -15.96 5.29 6.13
N ASP A 71 -16.23 4.13 6.72
CA ASP A 71 -17.55 3.77 7.25
C ASP A 71 -17.54 3.85 8.79
N GLU A 72 -18.39 3.11 9.50
CA GLU A 72 -18.41 3.08 10.96
C GLU A 72 -17.31 2.19 11.57
N LYS A 73 -16.70 1.32 10.78
CA LYS A 73 -15.78 0.26 11.22
C LYS A 73 -14.41 0.35 10.59
N LYS A 74 -14.32 0.81 9.33
CA LYS A 74 -13.12 0.72 8.50
C LYS A 74 -12.80 2.04 7.81
N ALA A 75 -11.51 2.27 7.63
CA ALA A 75 -10.94 3.27 6.75
C ALA A 75 -10.39 2.61 5.48
N TYR A 76 -10.58 3.27 4.35
CA TYR A 76 -10.20 2.82 3.02
C TYR A 76 -9.30 3.87 2.39
N LEU A 77 -8.02 3.56 2.20
CA LEU A 77 -7.04 4.46 1.61
C LEU A 77 -6.52 3.86 0.30
N LEU A 78 -6.96 4.43 -0.82
CA LEU A 78 -6.49 4.09 -2.17
C LEU A 78 -5.37 5.05 -2.57
N MET A 79 -4.23 4.48 -2.97
CA MET A 79 -3.04 5.24 -3.34
C MET A 79 -2.35 4.64 -4.57
N THR A 80 -1.51 5.44 -5.25
CA THR A 80 -0.66 4.93 -6.34
C THR A 80 0.40 3.99 -5.81
N LYS A 81 0.76 2.96 -6.57
CA LYS A 81 1.94 2.13 -6.26
C LYS A 81 3.23 2.94 -6.43
N VAL A 82 4.14 2.84 -5.47
CA VAL A 82 5.48 3.43 -5.61
C VAL A 82 6.30 2.56 -6.56
N PRO A 83 6.92 3.13 -7.61
CA PRO A 83 7.79 2.37 -8.49
C PRO A 83 9.07 1.97 -7.75
N GLY A 84 9.48 0.72 -7.90
CA GLY A 84 10.67 0.18 -7.26
C GLY A 84 10.45 -1.22 -6.70
N GLU A 85 11.53 -1.79 -6.19
CA GLU A 85 11.50 -3.06 -5.45
C GLU A 85 11.49 -2.75 -3.96
N MET A 86 10.81 -3.58 -3.18
CA MET A 86 10.92 -3.49 -1.71
C MET A 86 12.38 -3.67 -1.29
N ALA A 87 12.84 -2.91 -0.30
CA ALA A 87 14.22 -2.98 0.16
C ALA A 87 14.63 -4.37 0.68
N CYS A 88 13.66 -5.16 1.16
CA CYS A 88 13.85 -6.53 1.61
C CYS A 88 13.75 -7.58 0.49
N ALA A 89 13.52 -7.19 -0.77
CA ALA A 89 13.53 -8.14 -1.87
C ALA A 89 14.91 -8.80 -1.97
N ASP A 90 14.95 -10.10 -2.27
CA ASP A 90 16.18 -10.89 -2.28
C ASP A 90 17.29 -10.29 -3.17
N LYS A 91 16.90 -9.54 -4.20
CA LYS A 91 17.83 -8.81 -5.08
C LYS A 91 18.66 -7.74 -4.36
N VAL A 92 18.13 -7.06 -3.35
CA VAL A 92 18.84 -5.96 -2.67
C VAL A 92 19.82 -6.48 -1.62
N HIS A 93 19.73 -7.76 -1.26
CA HIS A 93 20.61 -8.39 -0.27
C HIS A 93 21.98 -8.82 -0.83
N CYS A 94 22.18 -8.80 -2.16
CA CYS A 94 23.45 -9.18 -2.77
C CYS A 94 24.40 -7.97 -2.97
N GLY A 95 24.77 -7.33 -1.86
CA GLY A 95 25.70 -6.19 -1.83
C GLY A 95 26.88 -6.35 -0.85
N LEU A 96 26.93 -7.42 -0.05
CA LEU A 96 28.03 -7.68 0.87
C LEU A 96 28.59 -9.09 0.64
N GLY A 97 29.63 -9.16 -0.19
CA GLY A 97 30.68 -10.18 -0.11
C GLY A 97 30.30 -11.62 -0.42
N LYS A 98 30.13 -11.97 -1.71
CA LYS A 98 30.54 -13.30 -2.17
C LYS A 98 31.95 -13.19 -2.76
N LYS A 99 32.97 -13.36 -1.91
CA LYS A 99 34.29 -13.80 -2.38
C LYS A 99 34.13 -15.24 -2.84
N THR A 100 33.86 -15.42 -4.13
CA THR A 100 34.00 -16.71 -4.78
C THR A 100 35.41 -16.74 -5.39
N THR A 101 36.33 -17.42 -4.72
CA THR A 101 37.51 -17.98 -5.39
C THR A 101 37.64 -19.42 -4.92
N LEU A 102 37.15 -20.33 -5.75
CA LEU A 102 37.48 -21.75 -5.73
C LEU A 102 37.67 -22.15 -7.19
N THR A 103 38.89 -22.00 -7.69
CA THR A 103 39.58 -22.98 -8.53
C THR A 103 41.07 -22.69 -8.44
#